data_AF-A0A2V8ZKU2-F1
#
_entry.id   AF-A0A2V8ZKU2-F1
#
_cell.length_a   1.000
_cell.length_b   1.000
_cell.length_c   1.000
_cell.angle_alpha   90.00
_cell.angle_beta   90.00
_cell.angle_gamma   90.00
#
_symmetry.space_group_name_H-M   'P 1'
#
loop_
_entity.id
_entity.type
_entity.pdbx_description
1 polymer ?
#
loop_
_entity_poly.entity_id
_entity_poly.type
_entity_poly.pdbx_seq_one_letter_code
_entity_poly.pdbx_strand_id
1 'polypeptide(L)'
;MITCDLCGGAKDCLPKEIAGREYDICSACWNALAEKLQGKGRRIRETVFLPSPRTPKEREEEEPPLPGGPPKIWGAPEAQY
;
A
#
# COMPACT_ATOMS: atom_id res chain seq x y z
N MET A 1 -20.62 -6.78 -31.41
CA MET A 1 -19.75 -5.67 -31.87
C MET A 1 -20.08 -4.38 -31.12
N ILE A 2 -19.15 -3.92 -30.28
CA ILE A 2 -19.18 -2.65 -29.55
C ILE A 2 -17.84 -1.93 -29.77
N THR A 3 -17.80 -0.62 -29.56
CA THR A 3 -16.56 0.15 -29.70
C THR A 3 -15.60 -0.20 -28.58
N CYS A 4 -14.37 -0.59 -28.91
CA CYS A 4 -13.35 -0.87 -27.90
C CYS A 4 -12.81 0.44 -27.31
N ASP A 5 -12.82 0.57 -25.99
CA ASP A 5 -12.31 1.77 -25.29
C ASP A 5 -10.81 2.01 -25.50
N LEU A 6 -10.05 0.97 -25.85
CA LEU A 6 -8.60 1.06 -26.02
C LEU A 6 -8.15 1.37 -27.45
N CYS A 7 -8.82 0.81 -28.46
CA CYS A 7 -8.42 1.01 -29.86
C CYS A 7 -9.44 1.78 -30.71
N GLY A 8 -10.61 2.08 -30.17
CA GLY A 8 -11.68 2.82 -30.87
C GLY A 8 -12.36 2.05 -32.01
N GLY A 9 -11.99 0.79 -32.25
CA GLY A 9 -12.59 -0.03 -33.30
C GLY A 9 -13.87 -0.72 -32.86
N ALA A 10 -14.86 -0.83 -33.75
CA ALA A 10 -16.04 -1.66 -33.55
C ALA A 10 -15.65 -3.15 -33.69
N LYS A 11 -15.58 -3.86 -32.56
CA LYS A 11 -15.15 -5.26 -32.50
C LYS A 11 -15.99 -6.02 -31.47
N ASP A 12 -15.82 -7.33 -31.41
CA ASP A 12 -16.37 -8.11 -30.31
C ASP A 12 -15.50 -7.91 -29.07
N CYS A 13 -15.95 -7.00 -28.21
CA CYS A 13 -15.33 -6.69 -26.94
C CYS A 13 -16.07 -7.41 -25.81
N LEU A 14 -15.36 -7.65 -24.72
CA LEU A 14 -15.91 -8.17 -23.47
C LEU A 14 -15.77 -7.09 -22.39
N PRO A 15 -16.78 -6.90 -21.53
CA PRO A 15 -16.69 -5.99 -20.40
C PRO A 15 -15.64 -6.51 -19.41
N LYS A 16 -14.80 -5.59 -18.93
CA LYS A 16 -13.73 -5.85 -17.96
C LYS A 16 -13.73 -4.77 -16.90
N GLU A 17 -13.62 -5.17 -15.64
CA GLU A 17 -13.41 -4.24 -14.53
C GLU A 17 -11.91 -4.05 -14.28
N ILE A 18 -11.44 -2.80 -14.31
CA ILE A 18 -10.07 -2.41 -14.01
C ILE A 18 -10.10 -1.19 -13.08
N ALA A 19 -9.53 -1.32 -11.87
CA ALA A 19 -9.49 -0.26 -10.87
C ALA A 19 -10.88 0.34 -10.54
N GLY A 20 -11.90 -0.51 -10.42
CA GLY A 20 -13.28 -0.10 -10.10
C GLY A 20 -14.02 0.61 -11.24
N ARG A 21 -13.50 0.52 -12.47
CA ARG A 21 -14.16 1.04 -13.67
C ARG A 21 -14.35 -0.08 -14.68
N GLU A 22 -15.52 -0.11 -15.31
CA GLU A 22 -15.84 -1.04 -16.40
C GLU A 22 -15.36 -0.48 -17.75
N TYR A 23 -14.80 -1.35 -18.57
CA TYR A 23 -14.31 -1.05 -19.92
C TYR A 23 -14.70 -2.15 -20.90
N ASP A 24 -15.05 -1.77 -22.13
CA ASP A 24 -15.26 -2.68 -23.25
C ASP A 24 -13.95 -2.88 -24.01
N ILE A 25 -13.32 -4.05 -23.78
CA ILE A 25 -11.99 -4.33 -24.31
C ILE A 25 -12.03 -5.55 -25.26
N CYS A 26 -11.51 -5.37 -26.48
CA CYS A 26 -11.34 -6.48 -27.41
C CYS A 26 -10.17 -7.40 -27.00
N SER A 27 -10.22 -8.66 -27.43
CA SER A 27 -9.23 -9.68 -27.08
C SER A 27 -7.78 -9.28 -27.40
N ALA A 28 -7.55 -8.63 -28.55
CA ALA A 28 -6.23 -8.16 -28.94
C ALA A 28 -5.66 -7.12 -27.96
N CYS A 29 -6.47 -6.13 -27.57
CA CYS A 29 -6.06 -5.10 -26.61
C CYS A 29 -5.86 -5.69 -25.20
N TRP A 30 -6.73 -6.62 -24.80
CA TRP A 30 -6.59 -7.30 -23.51
C TRP A 30 -5.30 -8.11 -23.42
N ASN A 31 -4.95 -8.87 -24.47
CA ASN A 31 -3.73 -9.68 -24.48
C ASN A 31 -2.47 -8.81 -24.40
N ALA A 32 -2.42 -7.72 -25.16
CA ALA A 32 -1.30 -6.77 -25.10
C ALA A 32 -1.17 -6.10 -23.72
N LEU A 33 -2.30 -5.83 -23.05
CA LEU A 33 -2.32 -5.31 -21.69
C LEU A 33 -1.82 -6.37 -20.70
N ALA A 34 -2.31 -7.60 -20.80
CA ALA A 34 -1.93 -8.72 -19.95
C ALA A 34 -0.42 -8.99 -20.04
N GLU A 35 0.18 -8.96 -21.24
CA GLU A 35 1.62 -9.15 -21.44
C GLU A 35 2.45 -8.06 -20.74
N LYS A 36 2.01 -6.80 -20.79
CA LYS A 36 2.66 -5.69 -20.08
C LYS A 36 2.51 -5.79 -18.56
N LEU A 37 1.34 -6.24 -18.08
CA LEU A 37 1.06 -6.48 -16.66
C LEU A 37 1.76 -7.72 -16.11
N GLN A 38 2.09 -8.68 -16.98
CA GLN A 38 2.92 -9.84 -16.66
C GLN A 38 4.39 -9.47 -16.40
N GLY A 39 4.68 -8.17 -16.21
CA GLY A 39 6.01 -7.62 -15.97
C GLY A 39 6.87 -8.53 -15.10
N LYS A 40 8.11 -8.75 -15.55
CA LYS A 40 9.19 -9.54 -14.93
C LYS A 40 9.15 -9.43 -13.41
N GLY A 41 8.36 -10.27 -12.74
CA GLY A 41 8.22 -10.20 -11.29
C GLY A 41 9.61 -10.27 -10.67
N ARG A 42 9.90 -9.44 -9.66
CA ARG A 42 11.12 -9.59 -8.89
C ARG A 42 11.12 -11.01 -8.33
N ARG A 43 11.94 -11.89 -8.89
CA ARG A 43 12.11 -13.29 -8.42
C ARG A 43 12.73 -13.36 -7.03
N ILE A 44 13.28 -12.26 -6.52
CA ILE A 44 13.98 -12.21 -5.25
C ILE A 44 13.09 -11.46 -4.25
N ARG A 45 12.33 -12.22 -3.47
CA ARG A 45 11.86 -11.74 -2.17
C ARG A 45 13.05 -11.87 -1.22
N GLU A 46 13.90 -10.86 -1.13
CA GLU A 46 14.82 -10.75 0.01
C GLU A 46 13.93 -10.52 1.24
N THR A 47 13.57 -11.60 1.92
CA THR A 47 12.92 -11.52 3.22
C THR A 47 13.93 -10.96 4.19
N VAL A 48 13.87 -9.65 4.43
CA VAL A 48 14.67 -9.02 5.48
C VAL A 48 14.07 -9.46 6.81
N PHE A 49 14.72 -10.42 7.47
CA PHE A 49 14.42 -10.76 8.85
C PHE A 49 14.87 -9.60 9.73
N LEU A 50 13.92 -8.80 10.17
CA LEU A 50 14.18 -7.83 11.24
C LEU A 50 14.57 -8.63 12.50
N PRO A 51 15.62 -8.22 13.22
CA PRO A 51 15.96 -8.85 14.49
C PRO A 51 14.77 -8.77 15.45
N SER A 52 14.59 -9.83 16.25
CA SER A 52 13.50 -9.92 17.23
C SER A 52 13.47 -8.65 18.10
N PRO A 53 12.32 -7.98 18.25
CA PRO A 53 12.19 -6.85 19.17
C PRO A 53 12.66 -7.29 20.54
N ARG A 54 13.63 -6.56 21.13
CA ARG A 54 14.01 -6.80 22.52
C ARG A 54 12.76 -6.58 23.36
N THR A 55 12.32 -7.60 24.07
CA THR A 55 11.30 -7.46 25.12
C THR A 55 11.77 -6.34 26.06
N PRO A 56 10.98 -5.28 26.28
CA PRO A 56 11.33 -4.31 27.30
C PRO A 56 11.36 -5.06 28.63
N LYS A 57 12.55 -5.11 29.26
CA LYS A 57 12.62 -5.44 30.69
C LYS A 57 11.76 -4.40 31.38
N GLU A 58 10.68 -4.87 31.98
CA GLU A 58 9.92 -4.17 33.00
C GLU A 58 10.94 -3.72 34.07
N ARG A 59 11.31 -2.44 34.03
CA ARG A 59 12.15 -1.81 35.04
C ARG A 59 11.18 -1.26 36.08
N GLU A 60 10.76 -2.12 37.01
CA GLU A 60 10.40 -1.68 38.35
C GLU A 60 11.62 -1.00 38.96
N GLU A 61 11.60 0.34 38.99
CA GLU A 61 11.89 1.14 40.19
C GLU A 61 11.54 2.59 39.85
N GLU A 62 10.34 3.01 40.28
CA GLU A 62 9.98 4.42 40.44
C GLU A 62 10.95 5.07 41.44
N GLU A 63 11.77 6.03 41.00
CA GLU A 63 12.17 7.10 41.90
C GLU A 63 11.19 8.27 41.72
N PRO A 64 10.49 8.73 42.76
CA PRO A 64 9.53 9.82 42.64
C PRO A 64 10.25 11.12 42.27
N PRO A 65 9.71 11.92 41.33
CA PRO A 65 10.33 13.18 40.92
C PRO A 65 10.36 14.17 42.09
N LEU A 66 11.52 14.78 42.33
CA LEU A 66 11.75 15.76 43.39
C LEU A 66 10.76 16.95 43.28
N PRO A 67 10.17 17.41 44.41
CA PRO A 67 9.17 18.48 44.38
C PRO A 67 9.84 19.81 43.96
N GLY A 68 9.43 20.33 42.80
CA GLY A 68 9.85 21.66 42.31
C GLY A 68 10.23 21.73 40.82
N GLY A 69 10.28 20.59 40.11
CA GLY A 69 10.50 20.59 38.66
C GLY A 69 9.22 20.81 37.85
N PRO A 70 9.29 21.42 36.65
CA PRO A 70 8.14 21.47 35.74
C PRO A 70 7.72 20.05 35.33
N PRO A 71 6.41 19.77 35.19
CA PRO A 71 5.90 18.43 34.91
C PRO A 71 6.37 17.94 33.53
N LYS A 72 6.77 16.66 33.45
CA LYS A 72 7.24 16.03 32.22
C LYS A 72 6.03 15.53 31.40
N ILE A 73 5.76 16.16 30.26
CA ILE A 73 4.68 15.76 29.34
C ILE A 73 5.30 14.88 28.24
N TRP A 74 4.73 13.72 27.97
CA TRP A 74 5.15 12.86 26.86
C TRP A 74 4.00 12.74 25.85
N GLY A 75 4.22 13.19 24.60
CA GLY A 75 3.34 12.84 23.47
C GLY A 75 2.63 13.97 22.71
N ALA A 76 3.07 15.22 22.70
CA ALA A 76 2.44 16.24 21.84
C ALA A 76 3.19 16.43 20.51
N PRO A 77 2.50 16.30 19.37
CA PRO A 77 2.54 17.37 18.38
C PRO A 77 1.20 18.11 18.25
N GLU A 78 1.37 19.41 17.99
CA GLU A 78 0.44 20.48 17.62
C GLU A 78 -0.58 21.04 18.63
N ALA A 79 -0.30 22.28 19.01
CA ALA A 79 -1.28 23.27 19.40
C ALA A 79 -2.07 23.71 18.17
N GLN A 80 -3.40 23.86 18.30
CA GLN A 80 -4.20 24.78 17.50
C GLN A 80 -5.49 25.12 18.26
N TYR A 81 -5.49 26.37 18.76
CA TYR A 81 -6.55 27.26 19.26
C TYR A 81 -7.71 26.70 20.09
#